data_AF-A0A524B766-F1
#
_entry.id   AF-A0A524B766-F1
#
_cell.length_a   1.000
_cell.length_b   1.000
_cell.length_c   1.000
_cell.angle_alpha   90.00
_cell.angle_beta   90.00
_cell.angle_gamma   90.00
#
_symmetry.space_group_name_H-M   'P 1'
#
loop_
_entity.id
_entity.type
_entity.pdbx_description
1 polymer ?
#
loop_
_entity_poly.entity_id
_entity_poly.type
_entity_poly.pdbx_seq_one_letter_code
_entity_poly.pdbx_strand_id
1 'polypeptide(L)'
;MSRCARTAPSHGRRRTRRASCDTRSTGRARSRSTPRCRARSCSSSASTSACTPSSANSARPAITDASPRNCGHSPTVHPAPSWAGPKPSGPRRGTSLGRMSSRRISALVVASLVVLASCGGDSSSDDAANDGTDSVVDVTMGDPMMDADEPSVSLPASLPTELVITDVTEGEGAAAAEGDTVFVYYVGVLTKDGTRFDGNFGQSPFAVTLGSGSVIAGWEKGLVGIKAGGRRQLDIPADLAYGDTGAGDIIKAGDAISFVVDAVAVVPATSADDEPSITVDATDNIDELAVTDLNEGDGTAAEMGMTVVLQLLAFRADTGEQIVSTWKDPQPVTFDLEEGGTLPGLLEALVGMRVGGRRQAHIPFEQAWGAEGQQQIGLPESTDVIVVIDLLAAF
;
A
#
# COMPACT_ATOMS: atom_id res chain seq x y z
N MET A 1 -5.72 20.67 67.93
CA MET A 1 -5.26 21.68 68.92
C MET A 1 -4.96 22.96 68.14
N SER A 2 -5.90 23.91 68.12
CA SER A 2 -5.82 25.22 68.80
C SER A 2 -4.98 26.25 68.03
N ARG A 3 -5.61 27.20 67.30
CA ARG A 3 -5.98 28.61 67.69
C ARG A 3 -4.74 29.52 67.80
N CYS A 4 -4.67 30.82 67.45
CA CYS A 4 -5.55 31.92 66.99
C CYS A 4 -4.58 33.09 66.60
N ALA A 5 -4.72 33.79 65.47
CA ALA A 5 -5.55 34.99 65.19
C ALA A 5 -5.05 36.36 65.72
N ARG A 6 -5.03 37.38 64.82
CA ARG A 6 -5.32 38.84 64.98
C ARG A 6 -4.89 39.60 63.70
N THR A 7 -5.54 40.64 63.13
CA THR A 7 -6.90 41.24 63.13
C THR A 7 -6.95 42.29 61.97
N ALA A 8 -8.15 42.59 61.43
CA ALA A 8 -8.45 43.55 60.34
C ALA A 8 -8.54 45.05 60.81
N PRO A 9 -8.92 46.06 59.96
CA PRO A 9 -10.32 46.28 59.46
C PRO A 9 -10.46 46.89 58.02
N SER A 10 -11.47 46.51 57.21
CA SER A 10 -12.76 47.20 56.84
C SER A 10 -12.64 48.44 55.93
N HIS A 11 -13.39 48.74 54.84
CA HIS A 11 -14.79 48.59 54.39
C HIS A 11 -14.82 48.59 52.83
N GLY A 12 -15.85 48.27 52.04
CA GLY A 12 -17.30 48.07 52.20
C GLY A 12 -17.93 47.89 50.80
N ARG A 13 -19.07 47.18 50.76
CA ARG A 13 -19.75 46.54 49.61
C ARG A 13 -20.79 47.43 48.90
N ARG A 14 -21.23 47.00 47.69
CA ARG A 14 -22.63 46.62 47.27
C ARG A 14 -22.78 46.82 45.74
N ARG A 15 -23.11 45.84 44.87
CA ARG A 15 -24.35 45.05 44.62
C ARG A 15 -25.64 45.86 44.59
N THR A 16 -26.31 45.89 43.42
CA THR A 16 -27.77 45.75 43.28
C THR A 16 -28.19 45.29 41.88
N ARG A 17 -29.15 44.35 41.85
CA ARG A 17 -29.98 43.90 40.73
C ARG A 17 -31.21 44.83 40.57
N ARG A 18 -31.81 44.89 39.38
CA ARG A 18 -33.20 44.46 39.01
C ARG A 18 -33.89 45.34 37.95
N ALA A 19 -34.47 44.64 36.97
CA ALA A 19 -35.86 44.66 36.47
C ALA A 19 -36.37 45.74 35.48
N SER A 20 -37.12 45.18 34.53
CA SER A 20 -37.92 45.66 33.39
C SER A 20 -38.85 46.86 33.58
N CYS A 21 -39.22 47.52 32.46
CA CYS A 21 -40.62 47.64 32.05
C CYS A 21 -40.81 47.97 30.56
N ASP A 22 -41.96 47.52 30.07
CA ASP A 22 -42.61 47.61 28.76
C ASP A 22 -42.95 49.04 28.31
N THR A 23 -43.19 49.25 27.00
CA THR A 23 -44.35 50.00 26.48
C THR A 23 -44.49 49.96 24.93
N ARG A 24 -45.69 49.58 24.48
CA ARG A 24 -46.27 49.70 23.12
C ARG A 24 -46.75 51.13 22.81
N SER A 25 -46.81 51.51 21.52
CA SER A 25 -47.94 52.23 20.86
C SER A 25 -47.58 52.56 19.38
N THR A 26 -48.22 51.97 18.36
CA THR A 26 -49.42 52.39 17.56
C THR A 26 -49.28 53.59 16.61
N GLY A 27 -49.66 53.41 15.32
CA GLY A 27 -50.15 54.45 14.38
C GLY A 27 -49.33 54.59 13.08
N ARG A 28 -49.67 53.97 11.93
CA ARG A 28 -50.69 54.27 10.89
C ARG A 28 -50.39 55.50 9.99
N ALA A 29 -50.26 55.24 8.67
CA ALA A 29 -50.90 55.92 7.51
C ALA A 29 -50.04 56.66 6.45
N ARG A 30 -50.29 56.27 5.17
CA ARG A 30 -50.28 57.04 3.88
C ARG A 30 -48.91 57.40 3.26
N SER A 31 -48.69 57.44 1.93
CA SER A 31 -49.42 57.02 0.73
C SER A 31 -48.57 57.29 -0.54
N ARG A 32 -48.97 56.68 -1.67
CA ARG A 32 -48.64 56.95 -3.10
C ARG A 32 -47.30 56.35 -3.59
N SER A 33 -47.21 55.67 -4.74
CA SER A 33 -48.09 55.55 -5.92
C SER A 33 -47.83 54.27 -6.74
N THR A 34 -48.89 53.54 -7.08
CA THR A 34 -49.02 52.65 -8.25
C THR A 34 -49.47 53.47 -9.49
N PRO A 35 -49.31 53.03 -10.76
CA PRO A 35 -50.21 52.02 -11.36
C PRO A 35 -49.52 51.01 -12.32
N ARG A 36 -49.87 49.71 -12.25
CA ARG A 36 -50.81 48.94 -13.12
C ARG A 36 -50.15 48.44 -14.43
N CYS A 37 -50.43 47.25 -14.96
CA CYS A 37 -51.62 46.39 -14.94
C CYS A 37 -51.20 44.92 -14.67
N ARG A 38 -51.86 44.10 -13.81
CA ARG A 38 -53.20 43.47 -13.90
C ARG A 38 -53.39 42.74 -15.23
N ALA A 39 -53.93 41.54 -15.33
CA ALA A 39 -54.82 40.69 -14.51
C ALA A 39 -55.23 39.54 -15.48
N ARG A 40 -55.80 38.37 -15.16
CA ARG A 40 -56.55 37.77 -14.04
C ARG A 40 -56.78 36.30 -14.47
N SER A 41 -56.58 35.30 -13.61
CA SER A 41 -57.54 34.74 -12.63
C SER A 41 -58.73 34.02 -13.28
N CYS A 42 -58.92 32.70 -13.14
CA CYS A 42 -59.68 31.98 -12.08
C CYS A 42 -60.65 31.07 -12.85
N SER A 43 -61.23 29.96 -12.40
CA SER A 43 -61.14 29.09 -11.24
C SER A 43 -62.11 27.92 -11.53
N SER A 44 -61.97 26.80 -10.79
CA SER A 44 -63.04 25.86 -10.39
C SER A 44 -63.87 25.12 -11.47
N SER A 45 -63.86 23.78 -11.46
CA SER A 45 -64.93 22.95 -10.85
C SER A 45 -64.93 21.47 -11.32
N ALA A 46 -65.26 20.62 -10.34
CA ALA A 46 -65.68 19.22 -10.26
C ALA A 46 -66.15 18.40 -11.50
N SER A 47 -65.86 17.08 -11.46
CA SER A 47 -66.84 15.94 -11.46
C SER A 47 -66.51 14.75 -12.38
N THR A 48 -66.28 13.59 -11.77
CA THR A 48 -66.67 12.18 -12.12
C THR A 48 -67.04 11.78 -13.57
N SER A 49 -66.40 10.72 -14.10
CA SER A 49 -66.98 9.34 -14.27
C SER A 49 -66.14 8.40 -15.17
N ALA A 50 -65.97 7.16 -14.67
CA ALA A 50 -65.96 5.83 -15.31
C ALA A 50 -65.29 5.56 -16.69
N CYS A 51 -64.44 4.50 -16.77
CA CYS A 51 -64.75 3.22 -17.43
C CYS A 51 -63.54 2.24 -17.49
N THR A 52 -63.87 0.96 -17.42
CA THR A 52 -63.09 -0.31 -17.41
C THR A 52 -62.03 -0.55 -18.49
N PRO A 53 -60.99 -1.40 -18.25
CA PRO A 53 -60.19 -2.03 -19.29
C PRO A 53 -60.69 -3.46 -19.64
N SER A 54 -60.57 -3.83 -20.91
CA SER A 54 -60.91 -5.15 -21.45
C SER A 54 -59.64 -5.96 -21.80
N SER A 55 -59.68 -7.23 -21.38
CA SER A 55 -59.05 -8.48 -21.88
C SER A 55 -58.45 -8.50 -23.31
N ALA A 56 -57.61 -9.42 -23.77
CA ALA A 56 -56.99 -10.70 -23.36
C ALA A 56 -55.85 -10.97 -24.38
N ASN A 57 -54.67 -11.48 -24.01
CA ASN A 57 -54.23 -12.88 -23.93
C ASN A 57 -54.09 -13.66 -25.27
N SER A 58 -53.07 -14.55 -25.31
CA SER A 58 -52.70 -15.60 -26.31
C SER A 58 -51.51 -15.19 -27.22
N ALA A 59 -50.49 -16.01 -27.52
CA ALA A 59 -50.21 -17.44 -27.33
C ALA A 59 -48.69 -17.73 -27.52
N ARG A 60 -48.22 -18.87 -27.01
CA ARG A 60 -46.94 -19.54 -27.39
C ARG A 60 -47.03 -20.14 -28.80
N PRO A 61 -45.89 -20.53 -29.43
CA PRO A 61 -45.57 -21.96 -29.46
C PRO A 61 -44.07 -22.29 -29.28
N ALA A 62 -43.81 -23.59 -29.08
CA ALA A 62 -42.50 -24.24 -28.92
C ALA A 62 -41.99 -24.83 -30.25
N ILE A 63 -40.68 -24.84 -30.50
CA ILE A 63 -40.01 -25.65 -31.54
C ILE A 63 -38.59 -26.09 -31.09
N THR A 64 -38.46 -27.43 -30.98
CA THR A 64 -37.38 -28.40 -31.23
C THR A 64 -35.87 -28.09 -31.20
N ASP A 65 -35.19 -28.97 -30.46
CA ASP A 65 -33.89 -29.67 -30.64
C ASP A 65 -33.24 -29.65 -32.05
N ALA A 66 -31.93 -29.33 -32.09
CA ALA A 66 -30.90 -29.88 -32.99
C ALA A 66 -29.53 -29.15 -32.83
N SER A 67 -28.59 -29.77 -32.13
CA SER A 67 -27.15 -29.76 -32.51
C SER A 67 -26.91 -30.92 -33.49
N PRO A 68 -25.87 -30.98 -34.36
CA PRO A 68 -24.54 -30.40 -34.19
C PRO A 68 -23.92 -29.78 -35.47
N ARG A 69 -22.87 -28.97 -35.33
CA ARG A 69 -21.66 -29.06 -36.18
C ARG A 69 -20.50 -28.25 -35.62
N ASN A 70 -19.44 -29.02 -35.42
CA ASN A 70 -18.11 -28.70 -34.94
C ASN A 70 -17.30 -28.01 -36.05
N CYS A 71 -16.78 -26.82 -35.79
CA CYS A 71 -15.66 -26.22 -36.52
C CYS A 71 -14.70 -25.66 -35.46
N GLY A 72 -13.77 -26.52 -35.04
CA GLY A 72 -12.73 -26.13 -34.11
C GLY A 72 -11.73 -25.19 -34.77
N HIS A 73 -11.26 -24.20 -34.01
CA HIS A 73 -9.93 -23.61 -34.09
C HIS A 73 -9.49 -23.36 -32.64
N SER A 74 -8.65 -24.26 -32.13
CA SER A 74 -7.87 -24.06 -30.91
C SER A 74 -6.75 -23.07 -31.20
N PRO A 75 -6.53 -22.03 -30.39
CA PRO A 75 -5.21 -21.45 -30.27
C PRO A 75 -4.39 -22.35 -29.34
N THR A 76 -3.40 -23.02 -29.90
CA THR A 76 -2.30 -23.65 -29.17
C THR A 76 -1.58 -22.59 -28.35
N VAL A 77 -1.82 -22.57 -27.04
CA VAL A 77 -0.95 -21.89 -26.08
C VAL A 77 0.32 -22.74 -25.97
N HIS A 78 1.43 -22.21 -26.47
CA HIS A 78 2.74 -22.77 -26.23
C HIS A 78 3.08 -22.65 -24.73
N PRO A 79 3.46 -23.74 -24.04
CA PRO A 79 4.01 -23.61 -22.70
C PRO A 79 5.38 -22.94 -22.76
N ALA A 80 5.61 -21.99 -21.86
CA ALA A 80 6.91 -21.38 -21.60
C ALA A 80 7.97 -22.47 -21.29
N PRO A 81 9.24 -22.27 -21.67
CA PRO A 81 10.28 -23.25 -21.43
C PRO A 81 10.54 -23.40 -19.92
N SER A 82 10.28 -24.59 -19.40
CA SER A 82 10.66 -25.02 -18.07
C SER A 82 12.19 -25.02 -17.95
N TRP A 83 12.75 -24.13 -17.13
CA TRP A 83 14.18 -24.16 -16.84
C TRP A 83 14.48 -25.28 -15.85
N ALA A 84 15.14 -26.33 -16.32
CA ALA A 84 15.66 -27.40 -15.47
C ALA A 84 17.04 -26.98 -14.93
N GLY A 85 17.08 -26.53 -13.68
CA GLY A 85 18.33 -26.30 -12.95
C GLY A 85 19.02 -27.63 -12.56
N PRO A 86 20.36 -27.66 -12.44
CA PRO A 86 21.10 -28.83 -11.99
C PRO A 86 20.92 -29.07 -10.48
N LYS A 87 20.77 -30.35 -10.10
CA LYS A 87 20.59 -30.81 -8.71
C LYS A 87 21.81 -30.51 -7.83
N PRO A 88 21.66 -29.92 -6.63
CA PRO A 88 22.77 -29.81 -5.67
C PRO A 88 23.06 -31.15 -4.99
N SER A 89 24.34 -31.55 -5.01
CA SER A 89 24.90 -32.64 -4.24
C SER A 89 25.01 -32.29 -2.75
N GLY A 90 24.53 -33.17 -1.88
CA GLY A 90 24.33 -32.91 -0.44
C GLY A 90 25.59 -32.68 0.42
N PRO A 91 25.40 -32.23 1.68
CA PRO A 91 26.49 -31.80 2.54
C PRO A 91 27.16 -32.94 3.32
N ARG A 92 28.50 -32.86 3.42
CA ARG A 92 29.33 -33.68 4.30
C ARG A 92 29.26 -33.17 5.74
N ARG A 93 29.06 -34.12 6.67
CA ARG A 93 29.07 -33.91 8.12
C ARG A 93 30.46 -33.46 8.63
N GLY A 94 30.47 -32.42 9.45
CA GLY A 94 31.60 -32.04 10.29
C GLY A 94 31.11 -31.66 11.68
N THR A 95 31.31 -32.55 12.64
CA THR A 95 31.08 -32.35 14.08
C THR A 95 32.21 -31.50 14.68
N SER A 96 31.89 -30.55 15.58
CA SER A 96 32.54 -30.51 16.90
C SER A 96 31.82 -29.55 17.86
N LEU A 97 31.69 -30.02 19.11
CA LEU A 97 31.20 -29.28 20.27
C LEU A 97 32.23 -28.22 20.71
N GLY A 98 31.72 -27.09 21.23
CA GLY A 98 32.55 -26.06 21.88
C GLY A 98 31.74 -25.22 22.86
N ARG A 99 31.46 -25.79 24.03
CA ARG A 99 30.86 -25.15 25.21
C ARG A 99 31.87 -24.15 25.82
N MET A 100 31.46 -22.92 26.14
CA MET A 100 31.56 -22.30 27.49
C MET A 100 31.48 -20.76 27.54
N SER A 101 30.65 -20.32 28.49
CA SER A 101 30.93 -19.31 29.51
C SER A 101 30.91 -17.81 29.15
N SER A 102 29.75 -17.20 29.40
CA SER A 102 29.53 -16.15 30.42
C SER A 102 30.76 -15.36 30.89
N ARG A 103 30.73 -14.03 30.69
CA ARG A 103 31.14 -13.06 31.71
C ARG A 103 30.49 -11.70 31.47
N ARG A 104 29.65 -11.32 32.44
CA ARG A 104 29.09 -9.99 32.65
C ARG A 104 30.20 -9.04 33.11
N ILE A 105 30.24 -7.82 32.58
CA ILE A 105 30.91 -6.68 33.22
C ILE A 105 29.94 -5.50 33.17
N SER A 106 29.64 -4.98 34.36
CA SER A 106 28.79 -3.83 34.62
C SER A 106 29.59 -2.54 34.71
N ALA A 107 28.87 -1.44 34.46
CA ALA A 107 29.05 -0.08 34.97
C ALA A 107 30.11 0.83 34.31
N LEU A 108 29.66 1.97 33.77
CA LEU A 108 29.71 3.25 34.49
C LEU A 108 28.98 4.38 33.73
N VAL A 109 28.19 5.12 34.49
CA VAL A 109 27.45 6.34 34.15
C VAL A 109 28.42 7.52 34.09
N VAL A 110 28.33 8.37 33.06
CA VAL A 110 28.71 9.79 33.14
C VAL A 110 27.67 10.62 32.38
N ALA A 111 26.92 11.40 33.15
CA ALA A 111 26.06 12.48 32.67
C ALA A 111 26.90 13.75 32.49
N SER A 112 26.69 14.48 31.39
CA SER A 112 27.13 15.87 31.24
C SER A 112 26.09 16.65 30.44
N LEU A 113 25.28 17.40 31.19
CA LEU A 113 24.43 18.51 30.75
C LEU A 113 25.30 19.76 30.53
N VAL A 114 25.14 20.45 29.40
CA VAL A 114 25.46 21.89 29.29
C VAL A 114 24.31 22.57 28.55
N VAL A 115 23.66 23.51 29.24
CA VAL A 115 22.71 24.48 28.71
C VAL A 115 23.39 25.84 28.79
N LEU A 116 23.39 26.60 27.69
CA LEU A 116 23.38 28.06 27.75
C LEU A 116 22.45 28.63 26.68
N ALA A 117 21.43 29.33 27.17
CA ALA A 117 20.52 30.17 26.42
C ALA A 117 21.23 31.47 25.98
N SER A 118 20.82 32.02 24.83
CA SER A 118 21.05 33.41 24.48
C SER A 118 19.76 34.00 23.89
N CYS A 119 19.28 35.07 24.52
CA CYS A 119 18.12 35.85 24.11
C CYS A 119 18.52 37.01 23.19
N GLY A 120 17.61 37.37 22.27
CA GLY A 120 17.08 38.74 22.21
C GLY A 120 17.32 39.55 20.93
N GLY A 121 16.23 40.12 20.40
CA GLY A 121 16.25 41.37 19.63
C GLY A 121 15.33 41.41 18.41
N ASP A 122 14.20 42.10 18.54
CA ASP A 122 13.19 42.37 17.50
C ASP A 122 13.35 43.83 17.01
N SER A 123 13.33 44.09 15.70
CA SER A 123 12.96 45.40 15.11
C SER A 123 12.81 45.32 13.59
N SER A 124 11.75 45.98 13.11
CA SER A 124 11.14 45.89 11.79
C SER A 124 11.78 46.75 10.68
N SER A 125 11.55 46.31 9.43
CA SER A 125 11.31 47.02 8.15
C SER A 125 12.32 48.03 7.58
N ASP A 126 12.87 47.75 6.39
CA ASP A 126 12.43 48.33 5.09
C ASP A 126 13.31 47.87 3.90
N ASP A 127 12.71 47.95 2.72
CA ASP A 127 13.01 47.34 1.41
C ASP A 127 14.38 47.59 0.75
N ALA A 128 14.85 46.59 -0.02
CA ALA A 128 15.42 46.80 -1.36
C ALA A 128 15.42 45.49 -2.19
N ALA A 129 14.87 45.57 -3.39
CA ALA A 129 14.75 44.52 -4.39
C ALA A 129 16.11 44.03 -4.95
N ASN A 130 16.22 42.72 -5.17
CA ASN A 130 16.92 42.07 -6.30
C ASN A 130 16.52 40.57 -6.31
N ASP A 131 15.63 40.14 -7.20
CA ASP A 131 15.97 39.41 -8.45
C ASP A 131 17.00 38.29 -8.27
N GLY A 132 16.54 37.05 -8.42
CA GLY A 132 17.32 35.84 -8.23
C GLY A 132 16.44 34.65 -7.88
N THR A 133 16.06 33.92 -8.91
CA THR A 133 15.41 32.60 -8.91
C THR A 133 15.94 31.67 -7.81
N ASP A 134 15.08 31.28 -6.87
CA ASP A 134 15.27 30.07 -6.06
C ASP A 134 13.89 29.52 -5.71
N SER A 135 13.39 28.64 -6.59
CA SER A 135 12.22 27.83 -6.28
C SER A 135 12.70 26.69 -5.39
N VAL A 136 12.39 26.83 -4.10
CA VAL A 136 12.40 25.74 -3.13
C VAL A 136 11.55 24.61 -3.71
N VAL A 137 12.21 23.55 -4.17
CA VAL A 137 11.55 22.25 -4.36
C VAL A 137 11.37 21.64 -2.99
N ASP A 138 10.12 21.70 -2.53
CA ASP A 138 9.60 20.86 -1.47
C ASP A 138 9.79 19.39 -1.90
N VAL A 139 10.62 18.65 -1.17
CA VAL A 139 10.81 17.21 -1.41
C VAL A 139 9.64 16.49 -0.77
N THR A 140 8.51 16.49 -1.47
CA THR A 140 7.50 15.45 -1.29
C THR A 140 8.03 14.17 -1.92
N MET A 141 8.47 13.23 -1.09
CA MET A 141 8.54 11.82 -1.46
C MET A 141 7.10 11.39 -1.81
N GLY A 142 6.78 11.35 -3.10
CA GLY A 142 5.42 11.07 -3.55
C GLY A 142 5.30 11.24 -5.06
N ASP A 143 5.76 10.23 -5.80
CA ASP A 143 5.18 9.81 -7.07
C ASP A 143 5.57 8.33 -7.29
N PRO A 144 4.61 7.40 -7.48
CA PRO A 144 4.93 6.03 -7.83
C PRO A 144 5.68 6.01 -9.16
N MET A 145 6.74 5.19 -9.25
CA MET A 145 7.72 5.17 -10.35
C MET A 145 7.16 4.74 -11.72
N MET A 146 5.83 4.75 -11.91
CA MET A 146 5.15 4.43 -13.17
C MET A 146 5.43 5.43 -14.30
N ASP A 147 5.90 6.65 -13.99
CA ASP A 147 6.28 7.68 -14.97
C ASP A 147 7.80 7.97 -15.01
N ALA A 148 8.63 7.12 -14.40
CA ALA A 148 10.08 7.28 -14.50
C ALA A 148 10.56 6.88 -15.91
N ASP A 149 11.10 7.85 -16.66
CA ASP A 149 11.82 7.58 -17.91
C ASP A 149 12.81 6.42 -17.69
N GLU A 150 12.75 5.41 -18.58
CA GLU A 150 13.61 4.23 -18.50
C GLU A 150 15.08 4.64 -18.34
N PRO A 151 15.82 4.09 -17.36
CA PRO A 151 17.20 4.49 -17.12
C PRO A 151 18.14 4.09 -18.26
N SER A 152 19.04 5.01 -18.61
CA SER A 152 20.18 4.68 -19.45
C SER A 152 21.23 3.88 -18.66
N VAL A 153 21.77 2.82 -19.27
CA VAL A 153 22.90 2.08 -18.71
C VAL A 153 24.23 2.75 -19.06
N SER A 154 25.08 3.02 -18.06
CA SER A 154 26.42 3.57 -18.27
C SER A 154 27.43 2.44 -18.45
N LEU A 155 28.04 2.28 -19.63
CA LEU A 155 28.99 1.19 -19.85
C LEU A 155 30.34 1.46 -19.15
N PRO A 156 30.94 0.45 -18.49
CA PRO A 156 32.28 0.55 -17.92
C PRO A 156 33.34 0.71 -19.03
N ALA A 157 34.47 1.34 -18.69
CA ALA A 157 35.56 1.60 -19.64
C ALA A 157 36.28 0.33 -20.13
N SER A 158 36.13 -0.78 -19.41
CA SER A 158 36.65 -2.10 -19.75
C SER A 158 35.68 -3.17 -19.31
N LEU A 159 35.71 -4.33 -19.98
CA LEU A 159 34.87 -5.47 -19.59
C LEU A 159 35.19 -5.89 -18.14
N PRO A 160 34.17 -6.10 -17.30
CA PRO A 160 34.36 -6.52 -15.92
C PRO A 160 34.97 -7.93 -15.89
N THR A 161 35.89 -8.15 -14.96
CA THR A 161 36.45 -9.48 -14.64
C THR A 161 35.93 -10.00 -13.29
N GLU A 162 35.24 -9.14 -12.55
CA GLU A 162 34.56 -9.41 -11.29
C GLU A 162 33.24 -8.63 -11.28
N LEU A 163 32.31 -9.02 -10.42
CA LEU A 163 31.06 -8.28 -10.25
C LEU A 163 31.35 -6.89 -9.69
N VAL A 164 30.97 -5.85 -10.42
CA VAL A 164 31.01 -4.47 -9.94
C VAL A 164 29.60 -4.02 -9.60
N ILE A 165 29.43 -3.52 -8.37
CA ILE A 165 28.16 -3.00 -7.86
C ILE A 165 28.33 -1.49 -7.66
N THR A 166 27.46 -0.70 -8.28
CA THR A 166 27.44 0.75 -8.11
C THR A 166 26.04 1.20 -7.73
N ASP A 167 25.88 1.74 -6.52
CA ASP A 167 24.65 2.43 -6.14
C ASP A 167 24.60 3.78 -6.87
N VAL A 168 23.65 3.91 -7.80
CA VAL A 168 23.41 5.14 -8.56
C VAL A 168 22.55 6.09 -7.74
N THR A 169 21.51 5.53 -7.10
CA THR A 169 20.67 6.22 -6.12
C THR A 169 20.49 5.30 -4.93
N GLU A 170 20.79 5.77 -3.72
CA GLU A 170 20.54 5.01 -2.50
C GLU A 170 19.04 5.05 -2.15
N GLY A 171 18.46 3.89 -1.88
CA GLY A 171 17.10 3.77 -1.38
C GLY A 171 17.00 3.93 0.14
N GLU A 172 15.80 3.72 0.67
CA GLU A 172 15.49 3.82 2.09
C GLU A 172 15.02 2.49 2.70
N GLY A 173 14.97 2.44 4.03
CA GLY A 173 14.55 1.26 4.77
C GLY A 173 15.61 0.17 4.91
N ALA A 174 15.14 -1.05 5.17
CA ALA A 174 16.01 -2.21 5.38
C ALA A 174 16.73 -2.60 4.08
N ALA A 175 18.01 -2.90 4.20
CA ALA A 175 18.80 -3.40 3.08
C ALA A 175 18.48 -4.89 2.86
N ALA A 176 18.24 -5.28 1.61
CA ALA A 176 17.87 -6.63 1.24
C ALA A 176 18.93 -7.66 1.68
N ALA A 177 18.48 -8.75 2.28
CA ALA A 177 19.30 -9.86 2.73
C ALA A 177 18.92 -11.16 2.01
N GLU A 178 19.73 -12.20 2.20
CA GLU A 178 19.41 -13.54 1.71
C GLU A 178 18.07 -14.01 2.28
N GLY A 179 17.19 -14.52 1.42
CA GLY A 179 15.81 -14.90 1.73
C GLY A 179 14.77 -13.83 1.38
N ASP A 180 15.15 -12.55 1.36
CA ASP A 180 14.23 -11.46 1.05
C ASP A 180 13.82 -11.48 -0.43
N THR A 181 12.64 -10.95 -0.71
CA THR A 181 12.16 -10.73 -2.08
C THR A 181 12.32 -9.27 -2.47
N VAL A 182 13.09 -9.01 -3.50
CA VAL A 182 13.27 -7.68 -4.09
C VAL A 182 12.40 -7.57 -5.34
N PHE A 183 11.50 -6.59 -5.38
CA PHE A 183 10.71 -6.26 -6.56
C PHE A 183 11.46 -5.22 -7.37
N VAL A 184 11.73 -5.51 -8.64
CA VAL A 184 12.60 -4.68 -9.46
C VAL A 184 12.05 -4.33 -10.84
N TYR A 185 12.39 -3.13 -11.30
CA TYR A 185 12.47 -2.81 -12.71
C TYR A 185 13.92 -2.84 -13.17
N TYR A 186 14.20 -3.27 -14.40
CA TYR A 186 15.56 -3.35 -14.89
C TYR A 186 15.67 -3.17 -16.40
N VAL A 187 16.89 -2.81 -16.81
CA VAL A 187 17.35 -2.82 -18.20
C VAL A 187 18.65 -3.60 -18.27
N GLY A 188 18.73 -4.56 -19.19
CA GLY A 188 19.93 -5.37 -19.44
C GLY A 188 20.55 -5.10 -20.80
N VAL A 189 21.85 -4.81 -20.82
CA VAL A 189 22.63 -4.55 -22.05
C VAL A 189 23.93 -5.36 -22.09
N LEU A 190 24.39 -5.71 -23.28
CA LEU A 190 25.73 -6.28 -23.46
C LEU A 190 26.77 -5.23 -23.11
N THR A 191 27.71 -5.53 -22.21
CA THR A 191 28.69 -4.55 -21.72
C THR A 191 29.61 -4.05 -22.84
N LYS A 192 29.87 -4.88 -23.85
CA LYS A 192 30.81 -4.57 -24.95
C LYS A 192 30.37 -3.45 -25.88
N ASP A 193 29.05 -3.26 -26.06
CA ASP A 193 28.50 -2.36 -27.08
C ASP A 193 27.18 -1.67 -26.69
N GLY A 194 26.61 -1.98 -25.51
CA GLY A 194 25.36 -1.40 -25.04
C GLY A 194 24.11 -1.96 -25.72
N THR A 195 24.23 -3.04 -26.50
CA THR A 195 23.07 -3.67 -27.13
C THR A 195 22.12 -4.19 -26.05
N ARG A 196 20.92 -3.61 -25.98
CA ARG A 196 19.87 -4.10 -25.08
C ARG A 196 19.46 -5.51 -25.46
N PHE A 197 19.38 -6.37 -24.45
CA PHE A 197 18.88 -7.74 -24.61
C PHE A 197 17.64 -8.02 -23.75
N ASP A 198 17.39 -7.23 -22.70
CA ASP A 198 16.24 -7.46 -21.80
C ASP A 198 15.82 -6.19 -21.02
N GLY A 199 14.66 -6.25 -20.38
CA GLY A 199 14.15 -5.27 -19.43
C GLY A 199 12.62 -5.29 -19.32
N ASN A 200 12.08 -4.85 -18.18
CA ASN A 200 10.65 -4.96 -17.84
C ASN A 200 9.95 -3.61 -17.55
N PHE A 201 10.57 -2.49 -17.92
CA PHE A 201 9.90 -1.18 -17.84
C PHE A 201 8.61 -1.18 -18.69
N GLY A 202 7.50 -0.71 -18.10
CA GLY A 202 6.16 -0.75 -18.71
C GLY A 202 5.39 -2.07 -18.50
N GLN A 203 5.89 -2.97 -17.66
CA GLN A 203 5.21 -4.19 -17.21
C GLN A 203 5.16 -4.22 -15.67
N SER A 204 4.70 -5.32 -15.07
CA SER A 204 4.79 -5.50 -13.61
C SER A 204 6.24 -5.69 -13.14
N PRO A 205 6.60 -5.28 -11.91
CA PRO A 205 7.94 -5.53 -11.36
C PRO A 205 8.28 -7.01 -11.33
N PHE A 206 9.54 -7.31 -11.59
CA PHE A 206 10.06 -8.66 -11.50
C PHE A 206 10.44 -8.95 -10.04
N ALA A 207 9.90 -10.04 -9.48
CA ALA A 207 10.19 -10.46 -8.12
C ALA A 207 11.41 -11.40 -8.06
N VAL A 208 12.40 -11.05 -7.24
CA VAL A 208 13.63 -11.83 -7.06
C VAL A 208 13.78 -12.21 -5.59
N THR A 209 13.62 -13.49 -5.27
CA THR A 209 13.93 -14.01 -3.94
C THR A 209 15.42 -14.34 -3.84
N LEU A 210 16.16 -13.59 -3.03
CA LEU A 210 17.60 -13.72 -2.89
C LEU A 210 17.98 -15.04 -2.20
N GLY A 211 18.99 -15.72 -2.73
CA GLY A 211 19.44 -17.03 -2.26
C GLY A 211 18.64 -18.21 -2.82
N SER A 212 17.60 -17.96 -3.62
CA SER A 212 16.80 -19.04 -4.23
C SER A 212 17.49 -19.74 -5.40
N GLY A 213 18.45 -19.06 -6.05
CA GLY A 213 19.09 -19.54 -7.28
C GLY A 213 18.17 -19.45 -8.49
N SER A 214 17.16 -18.58 -8.45
CA SER A 214 16.21 -18.37 -9.54
C SER A 214 16.72 -17.42 -10.62
N VAL A 215 17.75 -16.64 -10.30
CA VAL A 215 18.39 -15.69 -11.22
C VAL A 215 19.90 -15.98 -11.36
N ILE A 216 20.56 -15.29 -12.31
CA ILE A 216 22.00 -15.43 -12.51
C ILE A 216 22.78 -15.07 -11.24
N ALA A 217 23.94 -15.71 -11.02
CA ALA A 217 24.73 -15.54 -9.81
C ALA A 217 25.17 -14.08 -9.55
N GLY A 218 25.31 -13.28 -10.61
CA GLY A 218 25.58 -11.85 -10.51
C GLY A 218 24.44 -11.06 -9.88
N TRP A 219 23.18 -11.44 -10.13
CA TRP A 219 22.02 -10.83 -9.48
C TRP A 219 21.88 -11.29 -8.03
N GLU A 220 22.03 -12.60 -7.77
CA GLU A 220 22.00 -13.18 -6.41
C GLU A 220 22.98 -12.47 -5.47
N LYS A 221 24.16 -12.08 -5.97
CA LYS A 221 25.16 -11.33 -5.20
C LYS A 221 24.96 -9.83 -5.28
N GLY A 222 24.57 -9.31 -6.44
CA GLY A 222 24.52 -7.88 -6.74
C GLY A 222 23.37 -7.16 -6.07
N LEU A 223 22.26 -7.85 -5.83
CA LEU A 223 21.07 -7.26 -5.19
C LEU A 223 21.13 -7.30 -3.66
N VAL A 224 22.04 -8.08 -3.05
CA VAL A 224 22.24 -8.04 -1.60
C VAL A 224 22.63 -6.62 -1.18
N GLY A 225 21.95 -6.10 -0.17
CA GLY A 225 22.14 -4.77 0.38
C GLY A 225 21.47 -3.64 -0.39
N ILE A 226 20.71 -3.91 -1.46
CA ILE A 226 19.87 -2.87 -2.10
C ILE A 226 18.71 -2.50 -1.18
N LYS A 227 18.23 -1.26 -1.26
CA LYS A 227 17.12 -0.73 -0.45
C LYS A 227 15.96 -0.34 -1.35
N ALA A 228 14.75 -0.28 -0.81
CA ALA A 228 13.57 0.15 -1.55
C ALA A 228 13.72 1.61 -2.03
N GLY A 229 13.27 1.90 -3.25
CA GLY A 229 13.52 3.16 -3.96
C GLY A 229 14.96 3.31 -4.50
N GLY A 230 15.85 2.34 -4.29
CA GLY A 230 17.24 2.41 -4.72
C GLY A 230 17.43 2.02 -6.19
N ARG A 231 18.36 2.70 -6.87
CA ARG A 231 18.83 2.36 -8.22
C ARG A 231 20.27 1.88 -8.17
N ARG A 232 20.52 0.70 -8.72
CA ARG A 232 21.83 0.05 -8.70
C ARG A 232 22.24 -0.40 -10.09
N GLN A 233 23.48 -0.12 -10.45
CA GLN A 233 24.13 -0.70 -11.62
C GLN A 233 24.94 -1.94 -11.23
N LEU A 234 24.78 -3.00 -12.01
CA LEU A 234 25.52 -4.26 -11.90
C LEU A 234 26.28 -4.52 -13.20
N ASP A 235 27.61 -4.50 -13.15
CA ASP A 235 28.44 -4.95 -14.27
C ASP A 235 28.94 -6.37 -13.96
N ILE A 236 28.44 -7.34 -14.72
CA ILE A 236 28.51 -8.75 -14.40
C ILE A 236 29.43 -9.46 -15.40
N PRO A 237 30.54 -10.07 -14.95
CA PRO A 237 31.41 -10.87 -15.82
C PRO A 237 30.68 -12.13 -16.28
N ALA A 238 31.14 -12.70 -17.39
CA ALA A 238 30.46 -13.83 -18.04
C ALA A 238 30.23 -15.04 -17.11
N ASP A 239 31.18 -15.37 -16.24
CA ASP A 239 31.11 -16.49 -15.30
C ASP A 239 30.05 -16.33 -14.20
N LEU A 240 29.65 -15.09 -13.89
CA LEU A 240 28.52 -14.77 -13.00
C LEU A 240 27.21 -14.47 -13.76
N ALA A 241 27.26 -14.51 -15.09
CA ALA A 241 26.14 -14.34 -15.99
C ALA A 241 25.78 -15.68 -16.69
N TYR A 242 26.03 -15.78 -18.00
CA TYR A 242 25.66 -16.92 -18.84
C TYR A 242 26.85 -17.79 -19.31
N GLY A 243 28.05 -17.50 -18.81
CA GLY A 243 29.27 -18.26 -18.99
C GLY A 243 29.67 -18.50 -20.44
N ASP A 244 30.34 -19.63 -20.67
CA ASP A 244 30.80 -20.07 -22.00
C ASP A 244 29.66 -20.60 -22.90
N THR A 245 28.42 -20.60 -22.40
CA THR A 245 27.26 -21.05 -23.17
C THR A 245 26.55 -19.87 -23.85
N GLY A 246 26.46 -18.73 -23.17
CA GLY A 246 25.61 -17.61 -23.58
C GLY A 246 24.12 -17.92 -23.38
N ALA A 247 23.25 -17.07 -23.91
CA ALA A 247 21.80 -17.23 -23.80
C ALA A 247 21.05 -16.59 -24.98
N GLY A 248 20.14 -17.35 -25.57
CA GLY A 248 19.37 -16.93 -26.74
C GLY A 248 20.25 -16.53 -27.93
N ASP A 249 19.74 -15.62 -28.76
CA ASP A 249 20.44 -15.16 -29.96
C ASP A 249 21.32 -13.93 -29.74
N ILE A 250 21.15 -13.21 -28.62
CA ILE A 250 21.85 -11.94 -28.37
C ILE A 250 23.10 -12.17 -27.53
N ILE A 251 23.00 -12.91 -26.42
CA ILE A 251 24.10 -13.10 -25.47
C ILE A 251 24.98 -14.27 -25.94
N LYS A 252 26.23 -13.98 -26.29
CA LYS A 252 27.19 -14.99 -26.77
C LYS A 252 28.02 -15.56 -25.63
N ALA A 253 28.65 -16.70 -25.89
CA ALA A 253 29.61 -17.31 -24.98
C ALA A 253 30.70 -16.30 -24.57
N GLY A 254 30.90 -16.14 -23.27
CA GLY A 254 31.91 -15.22 -22.71
C GLY A 254 31.51 -13.74 -22.71
N ASP A 255 30.28 -13.38 -23.09
CA ASP A 255 29.82 -11.98 -22.99
C ASP A 255 29.62 -11.57 -21.52
N ALA A 256 30.18 -10.41 -21.16
CA ALA A 256 29.81 -9.68 -19.95
C ALA A 256 28.54 -8.84 -20.20
N ILE A 257 27.75 -8.64 -19.15
CA ILE A 257 26.48 -7.91 -19.22
C ILE A 257 26.38 -6.86 -18.12
N SER A 258 25.71 -5.76 -18.44
CA SER A 258 25.48 -4.65 -17.53
C SER A 258 23.97 -4.48 -17.32
N PHE A 259 23.57 -4.31 -16.07
CA PHE A 259 22.19 -4.01 -15.70
C PHE A 259 22.11 -2.69 -14.94
N VAL A 260 21.05 -1.92 -15.18
CA VAL A 260 20.54 -0.96 -14.20
C VAL A 260 19.25 -1.52 -13.63
N VAL A 261 19.15 -1.54 -12.30
CA VAL A 261 18.07 -2.14 -11.54
C VAL A 261 17.51 -1.13 -10.56
N ASP A 262 16.20 -0.92 -10.60
CA ASP A 262 15.42 -0.12 -9.65
C ASP A 262 14.70 -1.06 -8.71
N ALA A 263 15.05 -1.05 -7.43
CA ALA A 263 14.32 -1.79 -6.41
C ALA A 263 13.12 -0.96 -5.95
N VAL A 264 11.92 -1.30 -6.40
CA VAL A 264 10.69 -0.61 -5.97
C VAL A 264 10.24 -1.05 -4.58
N ALA A 265 10.56 -2.29 -4.19
CA ALA A 265 10.31 -2.78 -2.84
C ALA A 265 11.30 -3.88 -2.43
N VAL A 266 11.52 -3.97 -1.12
CA VAL A 266 12.22 -5.07 -0.46
C VAL A 266 11.28 -5.64 0.59
N VAL A 267 10.85 -6.88 0.38
CA VAL A 267 9.97 -7.60 1.29
C VAL A 267 10.77 -8.64 2.05
N PRO A 268 10.88 -8.54 3.38
CA PRO A 268 11.62 -9.50 4.18
C PRO A 268 11.10 -10.93 4.04
N ALA A 269 12.00 -11.91 4.14
CA ALA A 269 11.62 -13.30 4.26
C ALA A 269 10.66 -13.50 5.46
N THR A 270 9.55 -14.18 5.25
CA THR A 270 8.61 -14.56 6.32
C THR A 270 8.44 -16.06 6.36
N SER A 271 8.12 -16.58 7.54
CA SER A 271 7.83 -18.00 7.76
C SER A 271 6.54 -18.18 8.58
N ALA A 272 6.02 -19.40 8.60
CA ALA A 272 4.84 -19.72 9.40
C ALA A 272 5.04 -19.48 10.90
N ASP A 273 6.29 -19.52 11.39
CA ASP A 273 6.62 -19.25 12.79
C ASP A 273 6.51 -17.75 13.13
N ASP A 274 6.49 -16.88 12.12
CA ASP A 274 6.34 -15.43 12.26
C ASP A 274 4.87 -14.98 12.28
N GLU A 275 3.91 -15.91 12.11
CA GLU A 275 2.47 -15.61 12.14
C GLU A 275 2.10 -14.89 13.45
N PRO A 276 1.45 -13.72 13.36
CA PRO A 276 1.09 -12.99 14.57
C PRO A 276 -0.01 -13.69 15.35
N SER A 277 0.19 -13.79 16.67
CA SER A 277 -0.82 -14.33 17.59
C SER A 277 -1.93 -13.32 17.83
N ILE A 278 -2.91 -13.27 16.92
CA ILE A 278 -4.10 -12.45 17.03
C ILE A 278 -5.28 -13.28 17.54
N THR A 279 -6.06 -12.70 18.45
CA THR A 279 -7.35 -13.25 18.87
C THR A 279 -8.42 -12.22 18.56
N VAL A 280 -9.47 -12.66 17.88
CA VAL A 280 -10.63 -11.83 17.56
C VAL A 280 -11.80 -12.31 18.40
N ASP A 281 -12.42 -11.39 19.13
CA ASP A 281 -13.64 -11.70 19.88
C ASP A 281 -14.83 -11.78 18.93
N ALA A 282 -15.73 -12.72 19.20
CA ALA A 282 -16.99 -12.84 18.48
C ALA A 282 -17.80 -11.53 18.57
N THR A 283 -18.32 -11.10 17.45
CA THR A 283 -19.13 -9.88 17.29
C THR A 283 -20.32 -10.16 16.37
N ASP A 284 -21.37 -9.36 16.54
CA ASP A 284 -22.44 -9.28 15.56
C ASP A 284 -21.92 -8.62 14.27
N ASN A 285 -22.61 -8.87 13.16
CA ASN A 285 -22.36 -8.17 11.90
C ASN A 285 -22.56 -6.65 12.05
N ILE A 286 -21.88 -5.88 11.21
CA ILE A 286 -21.95 -4.43 11.15
C ILE A 286 -22.50 -3.96 9.79
N ASP A 287 -23.01 -2.73 9.76
CA ASP A 287 -23.59 -2.14 8.55
C ASP A 287 -22.55 -1.43 7.66
N GLU A 288 -21.43 -1.01 8.24
CA GLU A 288 -20.39 -0.20 7.58
C GLU A 288 -19.01 -0.75 7.94
N LEU A 289 -18.06 -0.70 6.99
CA LEU A 289 -16.67 -1.07 7.22
C LEU A 289 -16.09 -0.35 8.44
N ALA A 290 -15.48 -1.11 9.35
CA ALA A 290 -14.75 -0.56 10.48
C ALA A 290 -13.28 -0.97 10.43
N VAL A 291 -12.38 0.02 10.40
CA VAL A 291 -10.93 -0.20 10.40
C VAL A 291 -10.30 0.26 11.72
N THR A 292 -9.27 -0.44 12.16
CA THR A 292 -8.45 -0.07 13.32
C THR A 292 -6.99 -0.40 13.02
N ASP A 293 -6.14 0.62 13.08
CA ASP A 293 -4.69 0.43 12.97
C ASP A 293 -4.16 -0.13 14.30
N LEU A 294 -3.71 -1.38 14.27
CA LEU A 294 -3.06 -2.05 15.41
C LEU A 294 -1.60 -1.59 15.53
N ASN A 295 -0.98 -1.29 14.39
CA ASN A 295 0.30 -0.62 14.28
C ASN A 295 0.27 0.28 13.05
N GLU A 296 0.68 1.54 13.19
CA GLU A 296 0.82 2.44 12.05
C GLU A 296 2.18 2.25 11.39
N GLY A 297 2.19 2.05 10.07
CA GLY A 297 3.41 1.98 9.28
C GLY A 297 4.00 3.37 9.01
N ASP A 298 5.29 3.42 8.69
CA ASP A 298 6.01 4.66 8.36
C ASP A 298 6.38 4.77 6.87
N GLY A 299 6.14 3.72 6.08
CA GLY A 299 6.45 3.70 4.65
C GLY A 299 5.37 4.35 3.78
N THR A 300 5.50 4.10 2.47
CA THR A 300 4.58 4.56 1.42
C THR A 300 3.13 4.23 1.78
N ALA A 301 2.24 5.19 1.60
CA ALA A 301 0.81 4.96 1.75
C ALA A 301 0.28 4.22 0.51
N ALA A 302 -0.54 3.20 0.73
CA ALA A 302 -1.24 2.49 -0.31
C ALA A 302 -2.29 3.40 -0.97
N GLU A 303 -2.21 3.59 -2.28
CA GLU A 303 -3.12 4.41 -3.06
C GLU A 303 -3.71 3.64 -4.23
N MET A 304 -4.85 4.10 -4.75
CA MET A 304 -5.49 3.48 -5.91
C MET A 304 -4.54 3.49 -7.12
N GLY A 305 -4.47 2.38 -7.83
CA GLY A 305 -3.56 2.15 -8.96
C GLY A 305 -2.17 1.63 -8.58
N MET A 306 -1.85 1.55 -7.28
CA MET A 306 -0.61 0.91 -6.83
C MET A 306 -0.76 -0.61 -6.75
N THR A 307 0.36 -1.31 -6.89
CA THR A 307 0.48 -2.70 -6.49
C THR A 307 0.89 -2.75 -5.02
N VAL A 308 0.23 -3.57 -4.21
CA VAL A 308 0.59 -3.83 -2.80
C VAL A 308 0.98 -5.28 -2.58
N VAL A 309 1.89 -5.49 -1.64
CA VAL A 309 2.29 -6.82 -1.16
C VAL A 309 1.93 -6.90 0.32
N LEU A 310 1.21 -7.95 0.72
CA LEU A 310 0.71 -8.09 2.07
C LEU A 310 0.73 -9.54 2.57
N GLN A 311 0.67 -9.66 3.89
CA GLN A 311 0.24 -10.89 4.57
C GLN A 311 -1.10 -10.62 5.25
N LEU A 312 -1.98 -11.61 5.30
CA LEU A 312 -3.27 -11.50 5.97
C LEU A 312 -3.62 -12.72 6.80
N LEU A 313 -4.44 -12.46 7.81
CA LEU A 313 -5.24 -13.42 8.54
C LEU A 313 -6.71 -13.03 8.34
N ALA A 314 -7.59 -14.00 8.13
CA ALA A 314 -9.03 -13.75 8.13
C ALA A 314 -9.71 -14.60 9.20
N PHE A 315 -10.66 -13.98 9.89
CA PHE A 315 -11.43 -14.55 10.97
C PHE A 315 -12.93 -14.39 10.68
N ARG A 316 -13.70 -15.36 11.13
CA ARG A 316 -15.16 -15.21 11.21
C ARG A 316 -15.50 -14.20 12.29
N ALA A 317 -16.34 -13.21 11.96
CA ALA A 317 -16.78 -12.22 12.93
C ALA A 317 -17.64 -12.85 14.05
N ASP A 318 -18.50 -13.82 13.72
CA ASP A 318 -19.48 -14.41 14.64
C ASP A 318 -18.88 -15.38 15.68
N THR A 319 -17.71 -15.95 15.41
CA THR A 319 -17.05 -16.91 16.32
C THR A 319 -15.64 -16.52 16.74
N GLY A 320 -14.98 -15.61 16.02
CA GLY A 320 -13.56 -15.32 16.18
C GLY A 320 -12.64 -16.42 15.61
N GLU A 321 -13.19 -17.42 14.92
CA GLU A 321 -12.41 -18.53 14.35
C GLU A 321 -11.61 -18.07 13.14
N GLN A 322 -10.30 -18.35 13.14
CA GLN A 322 -9.42 -18.08 12.01
C GLN A 322 -9.72 -19.05 10.84
N ILE A 323 -10.03 -18.49 9.67
CA ILE A 323 -10.41 -19.22 8.47
C ILE A 323 -9.36 -19.12 7.36
N VAL A 324 -8.50 -18.09 7.37
CA VAL A 324 -7.41 -17.91 6.40
C VAL A 324 -6.13 -17.47 7.12
N SER A 325 -4.99 -17.98 6.66
CA SER A 325 -3.66 -17.41 6.95
C SER A 325 -2.77 -17.57 5.74
N THR A 326 -2.15 -16.47 5.34
CA THR A 326 -1.12 -16.47 4.28
C THR A 326 0.29 -16.69 4.82
N TRP A 327 0.48 -16.68 6.15
CA TRP A 327 1.77 -16.99 6.79
C TRP A 327 2.16 -18.47 6.68
N LYS A 328 1.15 -19.33 6.52
CA LYS A 328 1.33 -20.78 6.32
C LYS A 328 1.74 -21.13 4.88
N ASP A 329 1.63 -20.16 3.97
CA ASP A 329 2.06 -20.27 2.59
C ASP A 329 3.36 -19.48 2.37
N PRO A 330 4.28 -19.96 1.52
CA PRO A 330 5.64 -19.43 1.45
C PRO A 330 5.78 -18.10 0.72
N GLN A 331 4.71 -17.51 0.18
CA GLN A 331 4.77 -16.29 -0.64
C GLN A 331 3.70 -15.28 -0.18
N PRO A 332 4.11 -14.03 0.10
CA PRO A 332 3.18 -12.93 0.34
C PRO A 332 2.21 -12.73 -0.83
N VAL A 333 1.01 -12.24 -0.54
CA VAL A 333 -0.01 -12.00 -1.55
C VAL A 333 0.18 -10.63 -2.17
N THR A 334 0.10 -10.56 -3.50
CA THR A 334 0.17 -9.32 -4.27
C THR A 334 -1.21 -8.94 -4.79
N PHE A 335 -1.59 -7.67 -4.67
CA PHE A 335 -2.84 -7.12 -5.19
C PHE A 335 -2.57 -5.81 -5.93
N ASP A 336 -3.30 -5.59 -7.01
CA ASP A 336 -3.40 -4.28 -7.63
C ASP A 336 -4.61 -3.56 -7.01
N LEU A 337 -4.40 -2.34 -6.50
CA LEU A 337 -5.43 -1.53 -5.85
C LEU A 337 -6.31 -0.85 -6.91
N GLU A 338 -7.10 -1.66 -7.59
CA GLU A 338 -8.04 -1.24 -8.62
C GLU A 338 -9.47 -1.66 -8.26
N GLU A 339 -10.46 -0.90 -8.75
CA GLU A 339 -11.87 -1.26 -8.57
C GLU A 339 -12.15 -2.65 -9.16
N GLY A 340 -12.70 -3.55 -8.33
CA GLY A 340 -13.01 -4.93 -8.73
C GLY A 340 -11.81 -5.89 -8.75
N GLY A 341 -10.60 -5.43 -8.36
CA GLY A 341 -9.42 -6.30 -8.25
C GLY A 341 -9.43 -7.23 -7.03
N THR A 342 -10.22 -6.90 -6.00
CA THR A 342 -10.36 -7.69 -4.77
C THR A 342 -11.72 -7.43 -4.11
N LEU A 343 -11.94 -7.96 -2.89
CA LEU A 343 -13.14 -7.69 -2.10
C LEU A 343 -13.29 -6.17 -1.88
N PRO A 344 -14.47 -5.56 -2.12
CA PRO A 344 -14.67 -4.12 -1.95
C PRO A 344 -14.22 -3.59 -0.58
N GLY A 345 -14.55 -4.28 0.50
CA GLY A 345 -14.17 -3.86 1.84
C GLY A 345 -12.69 -4.06 2.14
N LEU A 346 -12.02 -5.01 1.48
CA LEU A 346 -10.57 -5.17 1.59
C LEU A 346 -9.85 -4.05 0.82
N LEU A 347 -10.32 -3.72 -0.38
CA LEU A 347 -9.81 -2.60 -1.16
C LEU A 347 -9.92 -1.30 -0.36
N GLU A 348 -11.09 -0.98 0.18
CA GLU A 348 -11.32 0.22 1.00
C GLU A 348 -10.46 0.21 2.28
N ALA A 349 -10.30 -0.95 2.92
CA ALA A 349 -9.45 -1.08 4.10
C ALA A 349 -7.95 -0.85 3.81
N LEU A 350 -7.48 -1.15 2.60
CA LEU A 350 -6.08 -1.02 2.20
C LEU A 350 -5.72 0.43 1.85
N VAL A 351 -6.64 1.18 1.23
CA VAL A 351 -6.37 2.58 0.83
C VAL A 351 -5.99 3.42 2.05
N GLY A 352 -4.88 4.16 1.91
CA GLY A 352 -4.30 5.00 2.97
C GLY A 352 -3.54 4.23 4.06
N MET A 353 -3.51 2.90 4.03
CA MET A 353 -2.66 2.11 4.93
C MET A 353 -1.18 2.33 4.57
N ARG A 354 -0.31 2.50 5.57
CA ARG A 354 1.14 2.70 5.35
C ARG A 354 1.92 1.39 5.43
N VAL A 355 2.91 1.22 4.56
CA VAL A 355 3.84 0.08 4.57
C VAL A 355 4.51 -0.05 5.94
N GLY A 356 4.63 -1.28 6.43
CA GLY A 356 5.07 -1.61 7.79
C GLY A 356 3.94 -1.60 8.83
N GLY A 357 2.74 -1.16 8.43
CA GLY A 357 1.56 -1.11 9.29
C GLY A 357 0.87 -2.46 9.42
N ARG A 358 0.13 -2.61 10.53
CA ARG A 358 -0.82 -3.70 10.77
C ARG A 358 -2.21 -3.12 11.00
N ARG A 359 -3.18 -3.51 10.18
CA ARG A 359 -4.56 -3.02 10.24
C ARG A 359 -5.53 -4.17 10.45
N GLN A 360 -6.49 -3.99 11.34
CA GLN A 360 -7.67 -4.84 11.46
C GLN A 360 -8.84 -4.17 10.74
N ALA A 361 -9.52 -4.91 9.87
CA ALA A 361 -10.71 -4.46 9.16
C ALA A 361 -11.86 -5.42 9.45
N HIS A 362 -12.93 -4.92 10.04
CA HIS A 362 -14.20 -5.62 10.16
C HIS A 362 -15.03 -5.30 8.92
N ILE A 363 -15.11 -6.25 8.00
CA ILE A 363 -15.70 -6.09 6.68
C ILE A 363 -17.11 -6.70 6.70
N PRO A 364 -18.16 -5.89 6.43
CA PRO A 364 -19.51 -6.41 6.33
C PRO A 364 -19.63 -7.41 5.18
N PHE A 365 -20.44 -8.46 5.35
CA PHE A 365 -20.55 -9.54 4.36
C PHE A 365 -20.90 -9.01 2.96
N GLU A 366 -21.68 -7.93 2.85
CA GLU A 366 -22.03 -7.27 1.58
C GLU A 366 -20.82 -6.72 0.81
N GLN A 367 -19.75 -6.37 1.53
CA GLN A 367 -18.47 -5.90 0.97
C GLN A 367 -17.40 -7.01 0.91
N ALA A 368 -17.77 -8.24 1.28
CA ALA A 368 -16.95 -9.44 1.20
C ALA A 368 -17.57 -10.46 0.22
N TRP A 369 -18.06 -11.60 0.71
CA TRP A 369 -18.62 -12.70 -0.10
C TRP A 369 -20.15 -12.67 -0.25
N GLY A 370 -20.79 -11.59 0.18
CA GLY A 370 -22.23 -11.41 0.12
C GLY A 370 -23.00 -12.42 0.96
N ALA A 371 -24.30 -12.53 0.68
CA ALA A 371 -25.20 -13.40 1.42
C ALA A 371 -24.86 -14.89 1.28
N GLU A 372 -24.13 -15.30 0.24
CA GLU A 372 -23.76 -16.70 -0.02
C GLU A 372 -22.60 -17.19 0.88
N GLY A 373 -21.78 -16.28 1.42
CA GLY A 373 -20.59 -16.64 2.19
C GLY A 373 -19.54 -17.35 1.34
N GLN A 374 -18.65 -18.11 1.97
CA GLN A 374 -17.62 -18.90 1.28
C GLN A 374 -17.36 -20.22 1.99
N GLN A 375 -18.18 -21.23 1.67
CA GLN A 375 -18.18 -22.51 2.36
C GLN A 375 -16.84 -23.26 2.27
N GLN A 376 -16.06 -23.06 1.21
CA GLN A 376 -14.75 -23.71 1.03
C GLN A 376 -13.73 -23.33 2.11
N ILE A 377 -13.85 -22.12 2.67
CA ILE A 377 -12.98 -21.63 3.76
C ILE A 377 -13.70 -21.65 5.11
N GLY A 378 -14.90 -22.25 5.18
CA GLY A 378 -15.68 -22.31 6.41
C GLY A 378 -16.41 -21.02 6.78
N LEU A 379 -16.57 -20.08 5.83
CA LEU A 379 -17.35 -18.86 6.04
C LEU A 379 -18.84 -19.10 5.72
N PRO A 380 -19.75 -19.00 6.70
CA PRO A 380 -21.18 -19.17 6.45
C PRO A 380 -21.81 -18.01 5.65
N GLU A 381 -23.05 -18.24 5.22
CA GLU A 381 -23.91 -17.22 4.60
C GLU A 381 -24.06 -15.98 5.49
N SER A 382 -24.11 -14.80 4.87
CA SER A 382 -24.35 -13.51 5.53
C SER A 382 -23.51 -13.27 6.80
N THR A 383 -22.25 -13.72 6.78
CA THR A 383 -21.34 -13.62 7.93
C THR A 383 -20.21 -12.65 7.62
N ASP A 384 -20.02 -11.67 8.49
CA ASP A 384 -18.92 -10.71 8.37
C ASP A 384 -17.56 -11.36 8.56
N VAL A 385 -16.53 -10.71 8.03
CA VAL A 385 -15.15 -11.16 8.13
C VAL A 385 -14.31 -10.09 8.78
N ILE A 386 -13.48 -10.50 9.74
CA ILE A 386 -12.45 -9.64 10.30
C ILE A 386 -11.13 -10.05 9.67
N VAL A 387 -10.50 -9.12 8.95
CA VAL A 387 -9.20 -9.34 8.31
C VAL A 387 -8.14 -8.55 9.07
N VAL A 388 -7.04 -9.21 9.42
CA VAL A 388 -5.83 -8.53 9.90
C VAL A 388 -4.79 -8.56 8.81
N ILE A 389 -4.32 -7.39 8.44
CA ILE A 389 -3.50 -7.12 7.26
C ILE A 389 -2.16 -6.58 7.75
N ASP A 390 -1.07 -7.16 7.26
CA ASP A 390 0.27 -6.59 7.32
C ASP A 390 0.67 -6.12 5.94
N LEU A 391 0.81 -4.80 5.78
CA LEU A 391 1.21 -4.21 4.50
C LEU A 391 2.74 -4.19 4.40
N LEU A 392 3.29 -5.00 3.50
CA LEU A 392 4.72 -5.23 3.35
C LEU A 392 5.36 -4.33 2.27
N ALA A 393 4.60 -3.97 1.24
CA ALA A 393 5.04 -3.03 0.21
C ALA A 393 3.85 -2.36 -0.50
N ALA A 394 4.09 -1.19 -1.08
CA ALA A 394 3.19 -0.44 -1.96
C ALA A 394 4.03 0.33 -2.99
N PHE A 395 3.77 0.16 -4.29
CA PHE A 395 4.57 0.75 -5.37
C PHE A 395 3.81 0.94 -6.68
#